data_AF-A0A8I0TWH0-F1
#
_entry.id   AF-A0A8I0TWH0-F1
#
_cell.length_a   1.000
_cell.length_b   1.000
_cell.length_c   1.000
_cell.angle_alpha   90.00
_cell.angle_beta   90.00
_cell.angle_gamma   90.00
#
_symmetry.space_group_name_H-M   'P 1'
#
loop_
_entity.id
_entity.type
_entity.pdbx_description
1 polymer ?
#
loop_
_entity_poly.entity_id
_entity_poly.type
_entity_poly.pdbx_seq_one_letter_code
_entity_poly.pdbx_strand_id
1 'polypeptide(L)' 'MKGVRSVGGAQRFLSAFSGISPHFRPRRHLMTAHHYRAEMTIRFAIWDQVTGAADRPTTA' A
#
# COMPACT_ATOMS: atom_id res chain seq x y z
N MET A 1 -9.40 12.23 -3.98
CA MET A 1 -8.98 11.36 -5.11
C MET A 1 -9.77 11.77 -6.34
N LYS A 2 -9.13 12.19 -7.44
CA LYS A 2 -9.83 12.35 -8.73
C LYS A 2 -10.13 10.94 -9.25
N GLY A 3 -11.40 10.65 -9.54
CA GLY A 3 -11.82 9.32 -10.01
C GLY A 3 -11.14 8.92 -11.32
N VAL A 4 -10.95 7.61 -11.52
CA VAL A 4 -10.50 7.05 -12.81
C VAL A 4 -11.59 7.29 -13.86
N ARG A 5 -11.31 8.19 -14.80
CA ARG A 5 -12.28 8.71 -15.78
C ARG A 5 -12.47 7.82 -17.00
N SER A 6 -11.66 6.77 -17.16
CA SER A 6 -11.74 5.83 -18.28
C SER A 6 -11.59 4.39 -17.81
N VAL A 7 -12.24 3.48 -18.53
CA VAL A 7 -12.15 2.03 -18.29
C VAL A 7 -10.70 1.55 -18.36
N GLY A 8 -9.95 1.99 -19.37
CA GLY A 8 -8.53 1.63 -19.50
C GLY A 8 -7.66 2.14 -18.36
N GLY A 9 -7.94 3.35 -17.83
CA GLY A 9 -7.26 3.89 -16.65
C GLY A 9 -7.59 3.10 -15.39
N ALA A 10 -8.87 2.73 -15.21
CA ALA A 10 -9.31 1.88 -14.11
C ALA A 10 -8.65 0.49 -14.17
N GLN A 11 -8.57 -0.12 -15.35
CA GLN A 11 -8.02 -1.46 -15.51
C GLN A 11 -6.51 -1.50 -15.28
N ARG A 12 -5.76 -0.50 -15.74
CA ARG A 12 -4.33 -0.35 -15.43
C ARG A 12 -4.10 -0.16 -13.93
N PHE A 13 -4.94 0.66 -13.29
CA PHE A 13 -4.88 0.84 -11.84
C PHE A 13 -5.18 -0.46 -11.10
N LEU A 14 -6.27 -1.15 -11.44
CA LEU A 14 -6.67 -2.41 -10.79
C LEU A 14 -5.65 -3.52 -11.00
N SER A 15 -5.06 -3.63 -12.19
CA SER A 15 -4.03 -4.62 -12.50
C SER A 15 -2.84 -4.49 -11.54
N ALA A 16 -2.27 -3.28 -11.40
CA ALA A 16 -1.18 -3.04 -10.45
C ALA A 16 -1.65 -3.15 -8.98
N PHE A 17 -2.81 -2.57 -8.65
CA PHE A 17 -3.32 -2.50 -7.28
C PHE A 17 -3.75 -3.87 -6.72
N SER A 18 -4.17 -4.79 -7.57
CA SER A 18 -4.60 -6.14 -7.17
C SER A 18 -3.48 -6.93 -6.49
N GLY A 19 -2.22 -6.78 -6.94
CA GLY A 19 -1.07 -7.40 -6.29
C GLY A 19 -0.67 -6.72 -4.97
N ILE A 20 -0.92 -5.42 -4.84
CA ILE A 20 -0.51 -4.62 -3.68
C ILE A 20 -1.52 -4.71 -2.54
N SER A 21 -2.82 -4.71 -2.86
CA SER A 21 -3.89 -4.62 -1.85
C SER A 21 -3.85 -5.72 -0.78
N PRO A 22 -3.56 -7.00 -1.09
CA PRO A 22 -3.46 -8.06 -0.08
C PRO A 22 -2.36 -7.79 0.96
N HIS A 23 -1.25 -7.14 0.58
CA HIS A 23 -0.19 -6.75 1.50
C HIS A 23 -0.65 -5.74 2.55
N PHE A 24 -1.71 -4.96 2.31
CA PHE A 24 -2.23 -3.99 3.28
C PHE A 24 -3.52 -4.43 3.97
N ARG A 25 -3.93 -5.69 3.77
CA ARG A 25 -5.13 -6.28 4.38
C ARG A 25 -4.79 -7.41 5.35
N PRO A 26 -3.97 -7.17 6.40
CA PRO A 26 -3.85 -8.15 7.48
C PRO A 26 -5.22 -8.31 8.15
N ARG A 27 -5.49 -9.50 8.68
CA ARG A 27 -6.78 -9.88 9.30
C ARG A 27 -7.02 -9.05 10.56
N ARG A 28 -7.40 -7.77 10.41
CA ARG A 28 -7.53 -6.77 11.48
C ARG A 28 -8.40 -7.25 12.64
N HIS A 29 -9.44 -8.02 12.34
CA HIS A 29 -10.36 -8.59 13.33
C HIS A 29 -9.71 -9.64 14.25
N LEU A 30 -8.54 -10.18 13.88
CA LEU A 30 -7.77 -11.14 14.70
C LEU A 30 -6.65 -10.46 15.50
N MET A 31 -6.51 -9.14 15.42
CA MET A 31 -5.38 -8.42 15.99
C MET A 31 -5.85 -7.36 16.98
N THR A 32 -5.11 -7.22 18.08
CA THR A 32 -5.24 -6.04 18.94
C THR A 32 -4.85 -4.79 18.17
N ALA A 33 -5.33 -3.64 18.62
CA ALA A 33 -5.01 -2.37 17.98
C ALA A 33 -3.49 -2.13 17.91
N HIS A 34 -2.76 -2.43 18.97
CA HIS A 34 -1.31 -2.28 19.05
C HIS A 34 -0.59 -3.17 18.01
N HIS A 35 -0.91 -4.47 17.96
CA HIS A 35 -0.28 -5.39 17.01
C HIS A 35 -0.53 -4.99 15.56
N TYR A 36 -1.75 -4.55 15.23
CA TYR A 36 -2.02 -4.07 13.88
C TYR A 36 -1.20 -2.82 13.52
N ARG A 37 -1.00 -1.88 14.45
CA ARG A 37 -0.22 -0.67 14.17
C ARG A 37 1.25 -1.03 13.90
N ALA A 38 1.83 -1.91 14.72
CA ALA A 38 3.19 -2.41 14.50
C ALA A 38 3.32 -3.14 13.14
N GLU A 39 2.39 -4.04 12.83
CA GLU A 39 2.34 -4.76 11.57
C GLU A 39 2.24 -3.82 10.36
N MET A 40 1.41 -2.77 10.47
CA MET A 40 1.26 -1.80 9.39
C MET A 40 2.55 -0.98 9.19
N THR A 41 3.24 -0.58 10.26
CA THR A 41 4.55 0.09 10.19
C THR A 41 5.57 -0.76 9.45
N ILE A 42 5.66 -2.05 9.77
CA ILE A 42 6.57 -3.00 9.10
C ILE A 42 6.22 -3.13 7.61
N ARG A 43 4.93 -3.30 7.28
CA ARG A 43 4.47 -3.45 5.90
C ARG A 43 4.75 -2.20 5.05
N PHE A 44 4.63 -1.00 5.63
CA PHE A 44 5.03 0.24 4.96
C PHE A 44 6.53 0.34 4.76
N ALA A 45 7.36 -0.03 5.76
CA ALA A 45 8.81 -0.03 5.60
C ALA A 45 9.28 -0.98 4.48
N ILE A 46 8.70 -2.18 4.40
CA ILE A 46 8.97 -3.13 3.31
C ILE A 46 8.56 -2.55 1.96
N TRP A 47 7.38 -1.93 1.89
CA TRP A 47 6.88 -1.31 0.67
C TRP A 47 7.80 -0.19 0.18
N ASP A 48 8.27 0.66 1.09
CA ASP A 48 9.16 1.78 0.82
C ASP A 48 10.51 1.31 0.26
N GLN A 49 11.06 0.23 0.83
CA GLN A 49 12.28 -0.42 0.32
C GLN A 49 12.08 -1.03 -1.07
N VAL A 50 11.02 -1.81 -1.27
CA VAL A 50 10.74 -2.48 -2.56
C VAL A 50 10.50 -1.48 -3.68
N THR A 51 9.88 -0.34 -3.38
CA THR A 51 9.60 0.71 -4.36
C THR A 51 10.76 1.68 -4.56
N GLY A 52 11.85 1.54 -3.80
CA GLY A 52 12.98 2.49 -3.81
C GLY A 52 12.59 3.88 -3.30
N ALA A 53 11.44 4.00 -2.63
CA ALA A 53 10.99 5.26 -2.04
C ALA A 53 11.79 5.60 -0.77
N ALA A 54 12.36 4.59 -0.10
CA ALA A 54 13.27 4.75 1.03
C ALA A 54 14.53 5.55 0.68
N ASP A 55 15.01 5.42 -0.55
CA ASP A 55 16.22 6.08 -1.03
C ASP A 55 15.93 7.44 -1.71
N ARG A 56 14.65 7.83 -1.81
CA ARG A 56 14.28 9.05 -2.52
C ARG A 56 14.48 10.24 -1.59
N PRO A 57 15.25 11.28 -1.98
CA PRO A 57 15.38 12.47 -1.16
C PRO A 57 14.00 13.09 -0.95
N THR A 58 13.66 13.38 0.31
CA THR A 58 12.44 14.11 0.67
C THR A 58 12.55 15.52 0.11
N THR A 59 11.98 15.76 -1.07
CA THR A 59 11.85 17.11 -1.61
C THR A 59 10.78 17.83 -0.80
N ALA A 60 11.21 18.85 -0.04
CA ALA A 60 10.35 19.75 0.74
C ALA A 60 9.60 20.74 -0.17
#